data_AF-A0A4Q3AU14-F1
#
_entry.id   AF-A0A4Q3AU14-F1
#
_cell.length_a   1.000
_cell.length_b   1.000
_cell.length_c   1.000
_cell.angle_alpha   90.00
_cell.angle_beta   90.00
_cell.angle_gamma   90.00
#
_symmetry.space_group_name_H-M   'P 1'
#
loop_
_entity.id
_entity.type
_entity.pdbx_description
1 polymer ?
#
loop_
_entity_poly.entity_id
_entity_poly.type
_entity_poly.pdbx_seq_one_letter_code
_entity_poly.pdbx_strand_id
1 'polypeptide(L)' 'MFNRRKFIKASALSAGLLAIDKTAMADAIPASSNKAGNFPIVISTWDFGIAANADAWKVLSKGGKSLDAVEQGVWVPEA' A
#
# COMPACT_ATOMS: atom_id res chain seq x y z
N MET A 1 -5.39 26.12 40.60
CA MET A 1 -6.50 25.41 41.29
C MET A 1 -7.43 24.78 40.26
N PHE A 2 -7.51 23.44 40.24
CA PHE A 2 -8.50 22.74 39.42
C PHE A 2 -9.88 22.85 40.09
N ASN A 3 -10.80 23.59 39.46
CA ASN A 3 -12.19 23.65 39.90
C ASN A 3 -12.93 22.38 39.49
N ARG A 4 -13.87 21.90 40.31
CA ARG A 4 -14.70 20.70 40.04
C ARG A 4 -15.30 20.72 38.62
N ARG A 5 -15.82 21.88 38.17
CA ARG A 5 -16.34 22.05 36.81
C ARG A 5 -15.29 21.84 35.72
N LYS A 6 -14.03 22.26 35.94
CA LYS A 6 -12.94 22.05 34.99
C LYS A 6 -12.52 20.57 34.93
N PHE A 7 -12.52 19.90 36.08
CA PHE A 7 -12.24 18.46 36.16
C PHE A 7 -13.29 17.63 35.40
N ILE A 8 -14.58 17.87 35.64
CA ILE A 8 -15.67 17.16 34.93
C ILE A 8 -15.59 17.39 33.42
N LYS A 9 -15.32 18.63 32.98
CA LYS A 9 -15.13 18.94 31.55
C LYS A 9 -13.94 18.20 30.95
N ALA A 10 -12.80 18.17 31.67
CA ALA A 10 -11.60 17.47 31.21
C ALA A 10 -11.81 15.96 31.11
N SER A 11 -12.46 15.35 32.12
CA SER A 11 -12.78 13.92 32.13
C SER A 11 -13.80 13.53 31.06
N ALA A 12 -14.81 14.38 30.80
CA ALA A 12 -15.77 14.14 29.73
C ALA A 12 -15.12 14.22 28.34
N LEU A 13 -14.20 15.18 28.13
CA LEU A 13 -13.43 15.29 26.90
C LEU A 13 -12.52 14.07 26.70
N SER A 14 -11.78 13.63 27.72
CA SER A 14 -10.89 12.48 27.60
C SER A 14 -11.66 11.18 27.33
N ALA A 15 -12.81 10.99 27.98
CA ALA A 15 -13.69 9.84 27.72
C ALA A 15 -14.28 9.90 26.31
N GLY A 16 -14.68 11.09 25.86
CA GLY A 16 -15.15 11.33 24.49
C GLY A 16 -14.10 10.98 23.44
N LEU A 17 -12.81 11.29 23.68
CA LEU A 17 -11.71 10.92 22.79
C LEU A 17 -11.45 9.41 22.72
N LEU A 18 -11.66 8.67 23.81
CA LEU A 18 -11.51 7.21 23.83
C LEU A 18 -12.70 6.48 23.20
N ALA A 19 -13.86 7.12 23.15
CA ALA A 19 -15.07 6.61 22.50
C ALA A 19 -15.13 6.91 21.00
N ILE A 20 -14.14 7.64 20.43
CA ILE A 20 -14.08 7.88 19.00
C ILE A 20 -13.67 6.57 18.33
N ASP A 21 -14.55 6.04 17.49
CA ASP A 21 -14.28 4.85 16.72
C ASP A 21 -13.05 5.05 15.83
N LYS A 22 -12.10 4.12 15.92
CA LYS A 22 -10.82 4.17 15.17
C LYS A 22 -11.07 4.18 13.66
N THR A 23 -12.19 3.60 13.22
CA THR A 23 -12.68 3.60 11.84
C THR A 23 -13.15 4.97 11.38
N ALA A 24 -13.81 5.76 12.24
CA ALA A 24 -14.22 7.13 11.92
C ALA A 24 -13.03 8.10 11.79
N MET A 25 -11.94 7.83 12.52
CA MET A 25 -10.69 8.60 12.41
C MET A 25 -9.87 8.23 11.17
N ALA A 26 -10.02 7.01 10.65
CA ALA A 26 -9.33 6.56 9.44
C ALA A 26 -9.80 7.30 8.18
N ASP A 27 -11.07 7.72 8.15
CA ASP A 27 -11.65 8.50 7.05
C ASP A 27 -11.26 9.99 7.10
N ALA A 28 -10.80 10.48 8.26
CA ALA A 28 -10.33 11.85 8.45
C ALA A 28 -8.88 12.05 7.97
N ILE A 29 -8.14 10.96 7.79
CA ILE A 29 -6.84 11.01 7.12
C ILE A 29 -7.14 10.97 5.62
N PRO A 30 -6.85 12.03 4.86
CA PRO A 30 -7.03 11.98 3.42
C PRO A 30 -6.23 10.77 2.92
N ALA A 31 -6.93 9.80 2.33
CA ALA A 31 -6.28 8.69 1.66
C ALA A 31 -5.28 9.33 0.70
N SER A 32 -3.98 9.05 0.90
CA SER A 32 -2.98 9.44 -0.07
C SER A 32 -3.48 8.86 -1.38
N SER A 33 -3.93 9.74 -2.28
CA SER A 33 -4.12 9.41 -3.68
C SER A 33 -2.72 9.12 -4.17
N ASN A 34 -2.23 7.91 -3.88
CA ASN A 34 -1.24 7.27 -4.72
C ASN A 34 -1.89 7.34 -6.09
N LYS A 35 -1.45 8.29 -6.91
CA LYS A 35 -1.73 8.27 -8.34
C LYS A 35 -1.54 6.82 -8.73
N ALA A 36 -2.61 6.18 -9.18
CA ALA A 36 -2.54 4.81 -9.65
C ALA A 36 -1.48 4.83 -10.75
N GLY A 37 -0.25 4.46 -10.40
CA GLY A 37 0.82 4.34 -11.38
C GLY A 37 0.34 3.32 -12.40
N ASN A 38 0.83 3.44 -13.64
CA ASN A 38 0.62 2.42 -14.66
C ASN A 38 1.30 1.12 -14.22
N PHE A 39 0.64 0.38 -13.35
CA PHE A 39 1.02 -0.93 -12.85
C PHE A 39 0.00 -1.95 -13.36
N PRO A 40 0.43 -3.18 -13.65
CA PRO A 40 1.78 -3.71 -13.47
C PRO A 40 2.79 -3.22 -14.54
N ILE A 41 4.05 -3.06 -14.16
CA ILE A 41 5.18 -2.72 -15.05
C ILE A 41 6.35 -3.65 -14.78
N VAL A 42 7.05 -4.06 -15.83
CA VAL A 42 8.29 -4.83 -15.74
C VAL A 42 9.36 -4.19 -16.61
N ILE A 43 10.57 -4.11 -16.09
CA ILE A 43 11.74 -3.58 -16.78
C ILE A 43 12.91 -4.51 -16.48
N SER A 44 13.64 -4.88 -17.52
CA SER A 44 14.80 -5.77 -17.49
C SER A 44 16.01 -5.04 -18.04
N THR A 45 17.21 -5.46 -17.63
CA THR A 45 18.47 -4.97 -18.20
C THR A 45 18.83 -5.75 -19.47
N TRP A 46 19.64 -5.13 -20.34
CA TRP A 46 20.21 -5.73 -21.56
C TRP A 46 19.21 -6.08 -22.68
N ASP A 47 19.72 -6.64 -23.77
CA ASP A 47 18.98 -6.99 -25.00
C ASP A 47 18.10 -8.24 -24.84
N PHE A 48 18.55 -9.25 -24.09
CA PHE A 48 17.72 -10.41 -23.69
C PHE A 48 16.51 -10.01 -22.83
N GLY A 49 16.50 -8.77 -22.33
CA GLY A 49 15.43 -8.21 -21.56
C GLY A 49 14.05 -8.25 -22.24
N ILE A 50 13.99 -8.21 -23.57
CA ILE A 50 12.72 -8.29 -24.30
C ILE A 50 12.04 -9.65 -24.06
N ALA A 51 12.81 -10.73 -24.12
CA ALA A 51 12.31 -12.08 -23.90
C ALA A 51 12.01 -12.32 -22.40
N ALA A 52 12.85 -11.83 -21.50
CA ALA A 52 12.61 -11.88 -20.05
C ALA A 52 11.31 -11.14 -19.65
N ASN A 53 11.07 -9.95 -20.22
CA ASN A 53 9.85 -9.20 -19.96
C ASN A 53 8.62 -9.90 -20.51
N ALA A 54 8.72 -10.57 -21.67
CA ALA A 54 7.61 -11.34 -22.23
C ALA A 54 7.17 -12.47 -21.30
N ASP A 55 8.13 -13.16 -20.66
CA ASP A 55 7.83 -14.23 -19.69
C ASP A 55 7.31 -13.70 -18.36
N ALA A 56 7.91 -12.63 -17.83
CA ALA A 56 7.40 -11.94 -16.66
C ALA A 56 5.97 -11.40 -16.87
N TRP A 57 5.65 -10.94 -18.09
CA TRP A 57 4.32 -10.42 -18.41
C TRP A 57 3.23 -11.49 -18.38
N LYS A 58 3.56 -12.77 -18.60
CA LYS A 58 2.58 -13.88 -18.47
C LYS A 58 2.04 -14.01 -17.05
N VAL A 59 2.84 -13.62 -16.05
CA VAL A 59 2.46 -13.61 -14.63
C VAL A 59 1.72 -12.32 -14.29
N LEU A 60 2.29 -11.16 -14.68
CA LEU A 60 1.72 -9.85 -14.35
C LEU A 60 0.36 -9.60 -15.02
N SER A 61 0.17 -10.01 -16.26
CA SER A 61 -1.10 -9.86 -16.99
C SER A 61 -2.26 -10.64 -16.36
N LYS A 62 -1.96 -11.69 -15.57
CA LYS A 62 -2.94 -12.48 -14.82
C LYS A 62 -3.21 -11.93 -13.40
N GLY A 63 -2.59 -10.80 -13.03
CA GLY A 63 -2.65 -10.28 -11.66
C GLY A 63 -1.82 -11.12 -10.68
N GLY A 64 -0.82 -11.87 -11.18
CA GLY A 64 0.11 -12.62 -10.34
C GLY A 64 1.02 -11.71 -9.51
N LYS A 65 1.76 -12.31 -8.57
CA LYS A 65 2.69 -11.56 -7.72
C LYS A 65 3.88 -11.05 -8.54
N SER A 66 4.37 -9.87 -8.18
CA SER A 66 5.57 -9.29 -8.81
C SER A 66 6.83 -10.14 -8.60
N LEU A 67 6.92 -10.88 -7.49
CA LEU A 67 8.04 -11.76 -7.20
C LEU A 67 8.10 -12.92 -8.22
N ASP A 68 6.99 -13.62 -8.38
CA ASP A 68 6.86 -14.73 -9.33
C ASP A 68 7.13 -14.26 -10.77
N ALA A 69 6.73 -13.04 -11.12
CA ALA A 69 7.01 -12.46 -12.44
C ALA A 69 8.51 -12.27 -12.70
N VAL A 70 9.25 -11.77 -11.71
CA VAL A 70 10.70 -11.57 -11.84
C VAL A 70 11.43 -12.92 -11.91
N GLU A 71 11.02 -13.90 -11.11
CA GLU A 71 11.59 -15.25 -11.15
C GLU A 71 11.44 -15.89 -12.54
N GLN A 72 10.24 -15.84 -13.11
CA GLN A 72 10.01 -16.36 -14.47
C GLN A 72 10.81 -15.60 -15.55
N GLY A 73 10.97 -14.29 -15.41
CA GLY A 73 11.74 -13.49 -16.36
C GLY A 73 13.24 -13.81 -16.36
N VAL A 74 13.82 -14.14 -15.20
CA VAL A 74 15.25 -14.44 -15.05
C VAL A 74 15.63 -15.81 -15.62
N TRP A 75 14.68 -16.75 -15.74
CA TRP A 75 14.95 -18.06 -16.36
C TRP A 75 15.34 -17.98 -17.84
N VAL A 76 14.95 -16.91 -18.54
CA VAL A 76 15.25 -16.74 -19.98
C VAL A 76 16.76 -16.60 -20.26
N PRO A 77 17.51 -15.71 -19.59
CA PRO A 77 18.97 -15.66 -19.76
C PRO A 77 19.73 -16.79 -19.06
N GLU A 78 19.11 -17.54 -18.14
CA GLU A 78 19.73 -18.65 -17.41
C GLU A 78 19.51 -20.03 -18.08
N ALA A 79 18.73 -20.09 -19.17
CA ALA A 79 18.42 -21.32 -19.92
C ALA A 79 19.52 -21.81 -20.85
#